data_AF-A0A969GG05-F1
#
_entry.id   AF-A0A969GG05-F1
#
_cell.length_a   1.000
_cell.length_b   1.000
_cell.length_c   1.000
_cell.angle_alpha   90.00
_cell.angle_beta   90.00
_cell.angle_gamma   90.00
#
_symmetry.space_group_name_H-M   'P 1'
#
loop_
_entity.id
_entity.type
_entity.pdbx_description
1 polymer ?
#
loop_
_entity_poly.entity_id
_entity_poly.type
_entity_poly.pdbx_seq_one_letter_code
_entity_poly.pdbx_strand_id
1 'polypeptide(L)' 'MTTSVIKNQYDFLKHVSDKLSKMTSKKPNPATVEKLVTSLLTWFKAPAARQKQFAQRLRYGLLHYNARQYHTSNTASED' A
#
# COMPACT_ATOMS: atom_id res chain seq x y z
N MET A 1 -16.53 -19.67 15.20
CA MET A 1 -16.73 -18.29 14.68
C MET A 1 -15.41 -17.57 14.35
N THR A 2 -14.30 -18.27 14.10
CA THR A 2 -12.95 -17.66 14.04
C THR A 2 -12.23 -17.86 12.70
N THR A 3 -12.40 -19.01 12.05
CA THR A 3 -11.69 -19.36 10.79
C THR A 3 -12.10 -18.49 9.60
N SER A 4 -13.38 -18.15 9.48
CA SER A 4 -13.88 -17.29 8.40
C SER A 4 -13.39 -15.84 8.54
N VAL A 5 -13.27 -15.33 9.77
CA VAL A 5 -12.72 -13.99 10.02
C VAL A 5 -11.24 -13.93 9.67
N ILE A 6 -10.48 -14.97 10.05
CA ILE A 6 -9.05 -15.08 9.73
C ILE A 6 -8.84 -15.20 8.21
N LYS A 7 -9.66 -15.99 7.50
CA LYS A 7 -9.62 -16.07 6.03
C LYS A 7 -9.88 -14.72 5.38
N ASN A 8 -10.92 -14.00 5.82
CA ASN A 8 -11.23 -12.67 5.28
C ASN A 8 -10.10 -11.66 5.51
N GLN A 9 -9.44 -11.71 6.68
CA GLN A 9 -8.27 -10.87 6.97
C GLN A 9 -7.07 -11.25 6.10
N TYR A 10 -6.83 -12.54 5.90
CA TYR A 10 -5.79 -13.04 5.01
C TYR A 10 -6.03 -12.60 3.56
N ASP A 11 -7.24 -12.76 3.04
CA ASP A 11 -7.61 -12.37 1.69
C ASP A 11 -7.46 -10.86 1.49
N PHE A 12 -7.80 -10.07 2.51
CA PHE A 12 -7.54 -8.63 2.53
C PHE A 12 -6.03 -8.35 2.42
N LEU A 13 -5.20 -8.92 3.31
CA LEU A 13 -3.75 -8.69 3.31
C LEU A 13 -3.12 -9.12 1.98
N LYS A 14 -3.56 -10.26 1.42
CA LYS A 14 -3.10 -10.76 0.12
C LYS A 14 -3.42 -9.77 -1.00
N HIS A 15 -4.65 -9.25 -1.05
CA HIS A 15 -5.02 -8.28 -2.07
C HIS A 15 -4.24 -6.96 -1.93
N VAL A 16 -4.01 -6.48 -0.71
CA VAL A 16 -3.16 -5.30 -0.46
C VAL A 16 -1.75 -5.55 -0.97
N SER A 17 -1.16 -6.71 -0.67
CA SER A 17 0.16 -7.11 -1.15
C SER A 17 0.24 -7.14 -2.67
N ASP A 18 -0.75 -7.75 -3.35
CA ASP A 18 -0.79 -7.84 -4.81
C ASP A 18 -0.88 -6.45 -5.48
N LYS A 19 -1.69 -5.54 -4.91
CA LYS A 19 -1.81 -4.16 -5.39
C LYS A 19 -0.52 -3.37 -5.21
N LEU A 20 0.18 -3.57 -4.10
CA LEU A 20 1.46 -2.91 -3.81
C LEU A 20 2.57 -3.41 -4.74
N SER A 21 2.69 -4.74 -4.89
CA SER A 21 3.67 -5.36 -5.78
C SER A 21 3.51 -4.93 -7.25
N LYS A 22 2.27 -4.78 -7.73
CA LYS A 22 1.99 -4.24 -9.08
C LYS A 22 2.39 -2.77 -9.26
N MET A 23 2.59 -2.03 -8.18
CA MET A 23 2.93 -0.60 -8.21
C MET A 23 4.43 -0.37 -8.07
N THR A 24 5.16 -1.25 -7.37
CA THR A 24 6.63 -1.21 -7.26
C THR A 24 7.35 -1.67 -8.53
N SER A 25 6.63 -2.26 -9.49
CA SER A 25 7.17 -2.62 -10.81
C SER A 25 7.23 -1.44 -11.79
N LYS A 26 6.63 -0.29 -11.48
CA LYS A 26 6.63 0.92 -12.31
C LYS A 26 6.91 2.16 -11.47
N LYS A 27 7.81 3.04 -11.94
CA LYS A 27 8.23 4.26 -11.21
C LYS A 27 7.03 4.95 -10.52
N PRO A 28 6.99 4.97 -9.18
CA PRO A 28 5.80 5.30 -8.42
C PRO A 28 5.58 6.80 -8.49
N ASN A 29 4.55 7.19 -9.23
CA ASN A 29 4.07 8.56 -9.26
C ASN A 29 3.25 8.83 -7.98
N PRO A 30 3.47 9.96 -7.28
CA PRO A 30 2.64 10.40 -6.15
C PRO A 30 1.13 10.29 -6.41
N ALA A 31 0.66 10.60 -7.61
CA ALA A 31 -0.76 10.48 -7.98
C ALA A 31 -1.27 9.02 -7.95
N THR A 32 -0.43 8.05 -8.31
CA THR A 32 -0.76 6.62 -8.27
C THR A 32 -0.83 6.13 -6.82
N VAL A 33 0.08 6.61 -5.97
CA VAL A 33 0.08 6.31 -4.53
C VAL A 33 -1.19 6.84 -3.87
N GLU A 34 -1.62 8.06 -4.17
CA GLU A 34 -2.86 8.63 -3.63
C GLU A 34 -4.11 7.82 -4.02
N LYS A 35 -4.23 7.44 -5.29
CA LYS A 35 -5.35 6.60 -5.75
C LYS A 35 -5.39 5.26 -5.03
N LEU A 36 -4.22 4.64 -4.78
CA LEU A 36 -4.13 3.39 -4.05
C LEU A 36 -4.56 3.55 -2.59
N VAL A 37 -4.08 4.59 -1.91
CA VAL A 37 -4.45 4.89 -0.52
C VAL A 37 -5.96 5.03 -0.39
N THR A 38 -6.61 5.78 -1.29
CA THR A 38 -8.06 5.92 -1.32
C THR A 38 -8.74 4.57 -1.54
N SER A 39 -8.28 3.77 -2.51
CA SER A 39 -8.82 2.44 -2.78
C SER A 39 -8.72 1.50 -1.57
N LEU A 40 -7.59 1.51 -0.86
CA LEU A 40 -7.35 0.67 0.32
C LEU A 40 -8.25 1.05 1.49
N LEU A 41 -8.45 2.36 1.73
CA LEU A 41 -9.28 2.85 2.82
C LEU A 41 -10.76 2.60 2.62
N THR A 42 -11.25 2.75 1.38
CA THR A 42 -12.64 2.43 1.03
C THR A 42 -12.94 0.97 1.31
N TRP A 43 -12.01 0.08 0.99
CA TRP A 43 -12.19 -1.36 1.19
C TRP A 43 -12.05 -1.81 2.63
N PHE A 44 -11.14 -1.19 3.38
CA PHE A 44 -11.01 -1.40 4.82
C PHE A 44 -12.25 -0.91 5.60
N LYS A 45 -13.22 -0.23 4.96
CA LYS A 45 -14.35 0.45 5.62
C LYS A 45 -13.85 1.33 6.77
N ALA A 46 -12.77 2.07 6.52
CA ALA A 46 -12.15 2.92 7.52
C ALA A 46 -13.17 3.90 8.12
N PRO A 47 -13.26 4.04 9.45
CA PRO A 47 -14.12 5.04 10.06
C PRO A 47 -13.79 6.44 9.51
N ALA A 48 -14.80 7.17 9.02
CA ALA A 48 -14.62 8.47 8.36
C ALA A 48 -13.82 9.47 9.21
N ALA A 49 -14.02 9.44 10.54
CA ALA A 49 -13.28 10.26 11.50
C ALA A 49 -11.76 10.02 11.48
N ARG A 50 -11.31 8.80 11.15
CA ARG A 50 -9.89 8.41 11.09
C ARG A 50 -9.37 8.18 9.68
N GLN A 51 -10.24 8.21 8.68
CA GLN A 51 -9.89 7.97 7.28
C GLN A 51 -8.78 8.93 6.81
N LYS A 52 -8.86 10.22 7.18
CA LYS A 52 -7.82 11.21 6.85
C LYS A 52 -6.46 10.88 7.48
N GLN A 53 -6.44 10.44 8.74
CA GLN A 53 -5.21 10.07 9.45
C GLN A 53 -4.60 8.79 8.86
N PHE A 54 -5.42 7.79 8.55
CA PHE A 54 -4.96 6.56 7.90
C PHE A 54 -4.46 6.84 6.48
N ALA A 55 -5.12 7.74 5.74
CA ALA A 55 -4.66 8.16 4.42
C ALA A 55 -3.28 8.80 4.47
N GLN A 56 -3.07 9.73 5.40
CA GLN A 56 -1.78 10.39 5.57
C GLN A 56 -0.67 9.39 5.94
N ARG A 57 -0.93 8.49 6.89
CA ARG A 57 0.04 7.46 7.30
C ARG A 57 0.40 6.52 6.15
N LEU A 58 -0.61 6.03 5.42
CA LEU A 58 -0.39 5.15 4.28
C LEU A 58 0.35 5.87 3.15
N ARG A 59 -0.05 7.09 2.81
CA ARG A 59 0.61 7.88 1.77
C ARG A 59 2.08 8.11 2.09
N TYR A 60 2.38 8.55 3.31
CA TYR A 60 3.75 8.77 3.76
C TYR A 60 4.55 7.46 3.73
N GLY A 61 4.04 6.39 4.36
CA GLY A 61 4.71 5.10 4.39
C GLY A 61 5.01 4.54 3.00
N LEU A 62 4.04 4.64 2.07
CA LEU A 62 4.20 4.16 0.70
C LEU A 62 5.17 5.00 -0.10
N LEU A 63 5.13 6.34 -0.01
CA LEU A 63 6.10 7.21 -0.69
C LEU A 63 7.53 6.90 -0.23
N HIS A 64 7.74 6.78 1.08
CA HIS A 64 9.07 6.49 1.64
C HIS A 64 9.54 5.06 1.36
N TYR A 65 8.65 4.07 1.44
CA TYR A 65 8.95 2.69 1.10
C TYR A 65 9.36 2.56 -0.37
N ASN A 66 8.58 3.17 -1.26
CA ASN A 66 8.90 3.22 -2.68
C ASN A 66 10.24 3.94 -2.93
N ALA A 67 10.46 5.13 -2.39
CA ALA A 67 11.73 5.84 -2.55
C ALA A 67 12.94 4.99 -2.14
N ARG A 68 12.83 4.25 -1.01
CA ARG A 68 13.87 3.32 -0.57
C ARG A 68 14.07 2.15 -1.53
N GLN A 69 12.99 1.49 -1.95
CA GLN A 69 13.07 0.36 -2.87
C GLN A 69 13.68 0.76 -4.22
N TYR A 70 13.30 1.92 -4.77
CA TYR A 70 13.87 2.43 -6.01
C TYR A 70 15.33 2.86 -5.89
N HIS A 71 15.73 3.46 -4.75
CA HIS A 71 17.12 3.82 -4.52
C HIS A 71 18.00 2.57 -4.32
N THR A 72 17.53 1.57 -3.57
CA THR A 72 18.24 0.29 -3.39
C THR A 72 18.32 -0.53 -4.67
N SER A 73 17.29 -0.52 -5.53
CA SER A 73 17.34 -1.20 -6.82
C SER A 73 18.24 -0.50 -7.83
N ASN A 74 18.42 0.82 -7.71
CA ASN A 74 19.32 1.57 -8.59
C ASN A 74 20.80 1.37 -8.24
N THR A 75 21.14 1.10 -6.97
CA THR A 75 22.52 0.81 -6.55
C THR A 75 22.95 -0.63 -6.80
N ALA A 76 22.02 -1.55 -7.05
CA ALA A 76 22.36 -2.95 -7.38
C ALA A 76 22.64 -3.18 -8.88
N SER A 77 22.64 -2.11 -9.68
CA SER A 77 22.88 -2.16 -11.13
C SER A 77 24.22 -1.53 -11.56
N GLU A 78 25.03 -1.09 -10.59
CA GLU A 78 26.38 -0.56 -10.78
C GLU A 78 27.33 -1.25 -9.78
N ASP A 79 27.65 -2.51 -10.04
CA ASP A 79 28.98 -3.12 -9.79
C ASP A 79 29.12 -4.38 -10.66
#